data_AF-A0A7Y5WQL1-F1
#
_entry.id   AF-A0A7Y5WQL1-F1
#
_cell.length_a   1.000
_cell.length_b   1.000
_cell.length_c   1.000
_cell.angle_alpha   90.00
_cell.angle_beta   90.00
_cell.angle_gamma   90.00
#
_symmetry.space_group_name_H-M   'P 1'
#
loop_
_entity.id
_entity.type
_entity.pdbx_description
1 polymer ?
#
loop_
_entity_poly.entity_id
_entity_poly.type
_entity_poly.pdbx_seq_one_letter_code
_entity_poly.pdbx_strand_id
1 'polypeptide(L)' 'GARVAAVFGDTVRVGATLLAAVGGAGPARANEMAPRDLRARADSLYRVMRDALARADWSTFGRAFDALGAALRAPAP' A
#
# COMPACT_ATOMS: atom_id res chain seq x y z
N GLY A 1 5.24 3.51 24.06
CA GLY A 1 4.17 2.49 24.05
C GLY A 1 4.81 1.13 24.27
N ALA A 2 4.26 0.30 25.14
CA ALA A 2 4.76 -1.05 25.41
C ALA A 2 4.61 -1.94 24.16
N ARG A 3 5.53 -2.89 23.96
CA ARG A 3 5.50 -3.90 22.87
C ARG A 3 5.65 -5.29 23.44
N VAL A 4 5.05 -6.27 22.75
CA VAL A 4 5.08 -7.69 23.09
C VAL A 4 5.71 -8.46 21.93
N ALA A 5 6.67 -9.33 22.22
CA ALA A 5 7.27 -10.24 21.24
C ALA A 5 6.80 -11.68 21.51
N ALA A 6 6.51 -12.42 20.45
CA ALA A 6 6.16 -13.84 20.52
C ALA A 6 6.98 -14.62 19.48
N VAL A 7 7.35 -15.85 19.84
CA VAL A 7 8.13 -16.76 18.98
C VAL A 7 7.19 -17.82 18.42
N PHE A 8 7.14 -17.92 17.08
CA PHE A 8 6.40 -18.95 16.35
C PHE A 8 7.36 -19.72 15.43
N GLY A 9 7.69 -20.95 15.82
CA GLY A 9 8.73 -21.72 15.14
C GLY A 9 10.07 -20.99 15.25
N ASP A 10 10.61 -20.59 14.11
CA ASP A 10 11.86 -19.80 13.98
C ASP A 10 11.61 -18.30 13.76
N THR A 11 10.35 -17.85 13.78
CA THR A 11 10.02 -16.44 13.51
C THR A 11 9.65 -15.69 14.78
N VAL A 12 10.26 -14.52 14.97
CA VAL A 12 9.88 -13.58 16.04
C VAL A 12 8.92 -12.56 15.48
N ARG A 13 7.74 -12.43 16.09
CA ARG A 13 6.72 -11.44 15.72
C ARG A 13 6.51 -10.48 16.87
N VAL A 14 6.40 -9.19 16.55
CA VAL A 14 6.26 -8.12 17.55
C VAL A 14 4.94 -7.37 17.34
N GLY A 15 4.10 -7.35 18.37
CA GLY A 15 2.80 -6.68 18.37
C GLY A 15 2.62 -5.70 19.52
N ALA A 16 1.66 -4.78 19.38
CA ALA A 16 1.25 -3.91 20.49
C ALA A 16 0.48 -4.68 21.59
N THR A 17 -0.04 -5.86 21.25
CA THR A 17 -0.73 -6.78 22.15
C THR A 17 -0.29 -8.22 21.84
N LEU A 18 -0.46 -9.14 22.79
CA LEU A 18 -0.17 -10.56 22.60
C LEU A 18 -0.96 -11.14 21.41
N LEU A 19 -2.26 -10.81 21.29
CA LEU A 19 -3.11 -11.25 20.18
C LEU A 19 -2.54 -10.85 18.80
N ALA A 20 -2.05 -9.61 18.69
CA ALA A 20 -1.39 -9.13 17.47
C ALA A 20 -0.04 -9.83 17.23
N ALA A 21 0.71 -10.14 18.29
CA ALA A 21 1.97 -10.87 18.17
C ALA A 21 1.77 -12.34 17.74
N VAL A 22 0.63 -12.95 18.10
CA VAL A 22 0.28 -14.34 17.73
C VAL A 22 -0.52 -14.45 16.42
N GLY A 23 -0.71 -13.35 15.69
CA GLY A 23 -1.44 -13.37 14.41
C GLY A 23 -2.96 -13.55 14.54
N GLY A 24 -3.53 -13.30 15.72
CA GLY A 24 -4.97 -13.19 15.87
C GLY A 24 -5.45 -11.98 15.07
N ALA A 25 -6.29 -12.25 14.06
CA ALA A 25 -6.86 -11.22 13.19
C ALA A 25 -7.73 -10.26 14.01
N GLY A 26 -7.11 -9.21 14.56
CA GLY A 26 -7.81 -7.95 14.76
C GLY A 26 -8.36 -7.47 13.41
N PRO A 27 -9.42 -6.62 13.39
CA PRO A 27 -10.12 -6.26 12.17
C PRO A 27 -9.10 -5.88 11.09
N ALA A 28 -9.01 -6.71 10.05
CA ALA A 28 -8.08 -6.55 8.96
C ALA A 28 -8.27 -5.13 8.43
N ARG A 29 -7.24 -4.29 8.58
CA ARG A 29 -7.26 -2.97 7.95
C ARG A 29 -7.33 -3.24 6.46
N ALA A 30 -8.45 -2.88 5.84
CA ALA A 30 -8.74 -3.04 4.42
C ALA A 30 -7.83 -2.21 3.47
N ASN A 31 -6.59 -1.91 3.88
CA ASN A 31 -5.69 -0.98 3.20
C ASN A 31 -4.38 -1.60 2.70
N GLU A 32 -4.21 -2.92 2.78
CA GLU A 32 -3.05 -3.61 2.21
C GLU A 32 -3.37 -4.00 0.77
N MET A 33 -3.01 -3.12 -0.19
CA MET A 33 -3.16 -3.43 -1.61
C MET A 33 -2.10 -4.47 -2.01
N ALA A 34 -2.52 -5.59 -2.58
CA ALA A 34 -1.60 -6.64 -2.98
C ALA A 34 -0.60 -6.11 -4.02
N PRO A 35 0.67 -6.58 -4.04
CA PRO A 35 1.69 -6.06 -4.95
C PRO A 35 1.30 -6.11 -6.44
N ARG A 36 0.53 -7.13 -6.84
CA ARG A 36 0.00 -7.27 -8.21
C ARG A 36 -1.01 -6.17 -8.54
N ASP A 37 -1.85 -5.80 -7.57
CA ASP A 37 -2.87 -4.77 -7.74
C ASP A 37 -2.23 -3.38 -7.79
N LEU A 38 -1.18 -3.14 -6.99
CA LEU A 38 -0.37 -1.93 -7.06
C LEU A 38 0.25 -1.76 -8.46
N ARG A 39 0.82 -2.84 -9.03
CA ARG A 39 1.42 -2.78 -10.36
C ARG A 39 0.39 -2.48 -11.44
N ALA A 40 -0.75 -3.17 -11.43
CA ALA A 40 -1.84 -2.92 -12.38
C ALA A 40 -2.36 -1.48 -12.26
N ARG A 41 -2.46 -0.95 -11.03
CA ARG A 41 -2.87 0.43 -10.79
C ARG A 41 -1.86 1.44 -11.31
N ALA A 42 -0.56 1.22 -11.09
CA ALA A 42 0.50 2.08 -11.59
C ALA A 42 0.52 2.10 -13.13
N ASP A 43 0.41 0.95 -13.79
CA ASP A 43 0.35 0.85 -15.25
C ASP A 43 -0.82 1.65 -15.84
N SER A 44 -1.99 1.58 -15.19
CA SER A 44 -3.15 2.38 -15.59
C SER A 44 -2.90 3.88 -15.46
N LEU A 45 -2.28 4.34 -14.37
CA LEU A 45 -2.01 5.76 -14.13
C LEU A 45 -0.97 6.31 -15.12
N TYR A 46 0.05 5.52 -15.44
CA TYR A 46 1.02 5.90 -16.47
C TYR A 46 0.39 6.10 -17.84
N ARG A 47 -0.56 5.25 -18.24
CA ARG A 47 -1.30 5.44 -19.51
C ARG A 47 -2.07 6.76 -19.50
N VAL A 48 -2.77 7.06 -18.42
CA VAL A 48 -3.51 8.33 -18.27
C VAL A 48 -2.58 9.54 -18.37
N MET A 49 -1.42 9.50 -17.70
CA MET A 49 -0.42 10.58 -17.77
C MET A 49 0.12 10.76 -19.19
N ARG A 50 0.44 9.67 -19.89
CA ARG A 50 0.94 9.71 -21.27
C ARG A 50 -0.09 10.32 -22.21
N ASP A 51 -1.35 9.90 -22.09
CA ASP A 51 -2.44 10.41 -22.93
C ASP A 51 -2.74 11.89 -22.62
N ALA A 52 -2.60 12.31 -21.36
CA ALA A 52 -2.73 13.70 -20.95
C ALA A 52 -1.62 14.58 -21.55
N LEU A 53 -0.35 14.12 -21.50
CA LEU A 53 0.78 14.82 -22.13
C LEU A 53 0.58 14.98 -23.64
N ALA A 54 0.12 13.93 -24.33
CA ALA A 54 -0.15 13.98 -25.76
C ALA A 54 -1.21 15.03 -26.14
N ARG A 55 -2.13 15.35 -25.22
CA ARG A 55 -3.18 16.36 -25.40
C ARG A 55 -2.86 17.72 -24.76
N ALA A 56 -1.67 17.89 -24.18
CA ALA A 56 -1.31 19.03 -23.34
C ALA A 56 -2.31 19.31 -22.19
N ASP A 57 -2.98 18.27 -21.68
CA ASP A 57 -3.93 18.36 -20.56
C ASP A 57 -3.19 18.24 -19.22
N TRP A 58 -2.64 19.37 -18.76
CA TRP A 58 -1.86 19.44 -17.54
C TRP A 58 -2.67 19.15 -16.27
N SER A 59 -3.97 19.46 -16.26
CA SER A 59 -4.84 19.20 -15.11
C SER A 59 -5.09 17.71 -14.89
N THR A 60 -5.32 16.95 -15.97
CA THR A 60 -5.45 15.50 -15.88
C THR A 60 -4.12 14.84 -15.53
N PHE A 61 -3.01 15.34 -16.07
CA PHE A 61 -1.68 14.87 -15.70
C PHE A 61 -1.42 15.00 -14.19
N GLY A 62 -1.63 16.19 -13.61
CA GLY A 62 -1.38 16.45 -12.19
C GLY A 62 -2.20 15.52 -11.29
N ARG A 63 -3.49 15.35 -11.57
CA ARG A 63 -4.36 14.42 -10.81
C ARG A 63 -3.89 12.97 -10.88
N ALA A 64 -3.44 12.51 -12.05
CA ALA A 64 -2.92 11.16 -12.21
C ALA A 64 -1.58 10.97 -11.48
N PHE A 65 -0.72 12.00 -11.49
CA PHE A 65 0.54 12.02 -10.76
C PHE A 65 0.33 11.95 -9.24
N ASP A 66 -0.58 12.76 -8.69
CA ASP A 66 -0.91 12.73 -7.26
C ASP A 66 -1.48 11.38 -6.84
N ALA A 67 -2.37 10.80 -7.66
CA ALA A 67 -2.93 9.47 -7.42
C ALA A 67 -1.85 8.37 -7.41
N LEU A 68 -0.83 8.49 -8.28
CA LEU A 68 0.31 7.58 -8.28
C LEU A 68 1.15 7.75 -7.00
N GLY A 69 1.45 8.98 -6.61
CA GLY A 69 2.16 9.27 -5.37
C GLY A 69 1.40 8.81 -4.12
N ALA A 70 0.07 8.80 -4.15
CA ALA A 70 -0.76 8.22 -3.08
C ALA A 70 -0.67 6.69 -3.05
N ALA A 71 -0.76 6.04 -4.21
CA ALA A 71 -0.65 4.58 -4.32
C ALA A 71 0.72 4.06 -3.86
N LEU A 72 1.80 4.79 -4.16
CA LEU A 72 3.17 4.41 -3.78
C LEU A 72 3.51 4.72 -2.31
N ARG A 73 2.80 5.66 -1.67
CA ARG A 73 2.95 5.96 -0.24
C ARG A 73 2.22 4.97 0.67
N ALA A 74 1.34 4.13 0.12
CA ALA A 74 0.75 3.04 0.88
C ALA A 74 1.89 2.09 1.33
N PRO A 75 1.97 1.76 2.63
CA PRO A 75 3.00 0.84 3.11
C PRO A 75 2.87 -0.50 2.36
N ALA A 76 3.98 -0.93 1.76
CA ALA A 76 4.09 -2.27 1.19
C ALA A 76 3.92 -3.32 2.32
N PRO A 77 3.30 -4.48 2.03
CA PRO A 77 3.06 -5.53 3.01
C PRO A 77 4.35 -6.06 3.65
#